data_AF-R0C0Y5-F1
#
_entry.id   AF-R0C0Y5-F1
#
_cell.length_a   1.000
_cell.length_b   1.000
_cell.length_c   1.000
_cell.angle_alpha   90.00
_cell.angle_beta   90.00
_cell.angle_gamma   90.00
#
_symmetry.space_group_name_H-M   'P 1'
#
loop_
_entity.id
_entity.type
_entity.pdbx_description
1 polymer ?
#
loop_
_entity_poly.entity_id
_entity_poly.type
_entity_poly.pdbx_seq_one_letter_code
_entity_poly.pdbx_strand_id
1 'polypeptide(L)'
;MALIKCPECGKEVSDKAAACPNCGFPVCGTSECQTDFMVGISTNDSIVLYFNEKVLEIEQHGKSLVKDSFSKFRLIDVVKNSRPAFIISHNSLIKPILITKWSNAEKFSQLQAHLEKNVVKASVSSIEKKTKHQINCPKCKSINVEYMGAEVIGAKADKTKTTTSLNLNPLKPFTLFNHKEKIVKKGSAGIDFDRWRCEECGKVFTTIKK
;
A
#
# COMPACT_ATOMS: atom_id res chain seq x y z
N MET A 1 -3.35 -20.80 -47.14
CA MET A 1 -3.56 -21.91 -46.18
C MET A 1 -2.47 -22.91 -46.48
N ALA A 2 -1.60 -23.20 -45.51
CA ALA A 2 -0.61 -24.25 -45.67
C ALA A 2 -1.13 -25.52 -45.01
N LEU A 3 -0.69 -26.65 -45.55
CA LEU A 3 -0.89 -27.99 -45.00
C LEU A 3 0.45 -28.40 -44.41
N ILE A 4 0.49 -28.64 -43.10
CA ILE A 4 1.65 -29.17 -42.40
C ILE A 4 1.57 -30.68 -42.29
N LYS A 5 2.73 -31.33 -42.30
CA LYS A 5 2.81 -32.76 -42.06
C LYS A 5 2.76 -33.03 -40.56
N CYS A 6 1.83 -33.89 -40.15
CA CYS A 6 1.74 -34.34 -38.78
C CYS A 6 3.03 -35.10 -38.40
N PRO A 7 3.71 -34.76 -37.28
CA PRO A 7 4.94 -35.44 -36.86
C PRO A 7 4.70 -36.91 -36.48
N GLU A 8 3.50 -37.25 -35.99
CA GLU A 8 3.15 -38.62 -35.62
C GLU A 8 2.75 -39.51 -36.81
N CYS A 9 1.82 -39.05 -37.66
CA CYS A 9 1.25 -39.90 -38.70
C CYS A 9 1.71 -39.58 -40.12
N GLY A 10 2.53 -38.53 -40.30
CA GLY A 10 3.05 -38.11 -41.61
C GLY A 10 2.00 -37.56 -42.59
N LYS A 11 0.70 -37.58 -42.24
CA LYS A 11 -0.38 -37.08 -43.10
C LYS A 11 -0.44 -35.55 -43.07
N GLU A 12 -0.95 -34.99 -44.16
CA GLU A 12 -1.18 -33.56 -44.31
C GLU A 12 -2.37 -33.11 -43.47
N VAL A 13 -2.15 -32.09 -42.64
CA VAL A 13 -3.13 -31.51 -41.74
C VAL A 13 -3.13 -30.00 -41.94
N SER A 14 -4.30 -29.38 -41.86
CA SER A 14 -4.39 -27.91 -41.88
C SER A 14 -3.63 -27.30 -40.71
N ASP A 15 -2.85 -26.26 -40.97
CA ASP A 15 -2.13 -25.49 -39.94
C ASP A 15 -3.05 -24.86 -38.89
N LYS A 16 -4.37 -24.83 -39.15
CA LYS A 16 -5.40 -24.34 -38.23
C LYS A 16 -6.16 -25.43 -37.47
N ALA A 17 -5.87 -26.70 -37.71
CA ALA A 17 -6.56 -27.79 -37.03
C ALA A 17 -6.08 -27.91 -35.58
N ALA A 18 -7.01 -27.97 -34.62
CA ALA A 18 -6.67 -28.16 -33.20
C ALA A 18 -5.91 -29.48 -32.96
N ALA A 19 -6.31 -30.53 -33.68
CA ALA A 19 -5.65 -31.83 -33.67
C ALA A 19 -5.71 -32.49 -35.06
N CYS A 20 -4.80 -33.42 -35.31
CA CYS A 20 -4.79 -34.22 -36.52
C CYS A 20 -6.05 -35.11 -36.56
N PRO A 21 -6.88 -35.04 -37.62
CA PRO A 21 -8.09 -35.87 -37.72
C PRO A 21 -7.76 -37.37 -37.86
N ASN A 22 -6.53 -37.73 -38.19
CA ASN A 22 -6.14 -39.12 -38.43
C ASN A 22 -5.55 -39.83 -37.19
N CYS A 23 -4.76 -39.14 -36.37
CA CYS A 23 -4.13 -39.76 -35.19
C CYS A 23 -4.46 -39.06 -33.87
N GLY A 24 -5.16 -37.92 -33.89
CA GLY A 24 -5.48 -37.15 -32.69
C GLY A 24 -4.31 -36.33 -32.13
N PHE A 25 -3.14 -36.31 -32.79
CA PHE A 25 -2.00 -35.52 -32.32
C PHE A 25 -2.34 -34.02 -32.31
N PRO A 26 -2.08 -33.28 -31.21
CA PRO A 26 -2.36 -31.85 -31.12
C PRO A 26 -1.41 -31.09 -32.06
N VAL A 27 -1.95 -30.57 -33.15
CA VAL A 27 -1.16 -29.89 -34.19
C VAL A 27 -0.90 -28.42 -33.82
N CYS A 28 -1.73 -27.85 -32.94
CA CYS A 28 -1.56 -26.49 -32.45
C CYS A 28 -0.54 -26.41 -31.29
N GLY A 29 0.75 -26.34 -31.63
CA GLY A 29 1.86 -26.25 -30.67
C GLY A 29 2.43 -24.85 -30.44
N THR A 30 2.07 -23.82 -31.23
CA THR A 30 2.54 -22.45 -31.01
C THR A 30 1.51 -21.38 -31.43
N SER A 31 1.12 -20.55 -30.46
CA SER A 31 0.56 -19.20 -30.55
C SER A 31 -0.81 -18.86 -31.17
N GLU A 32 -1.51 -19.67 -31.99
CA GLU A 32 -2.74 -19.16 -32.66
C GLU A 32 -3.99 -20.06 -32.71
N CYS A 33 -4.19 -20.96 -31.74
CA CYS A 33 -5.56 -21.41 -31.39
C CYS A 33 -5.77 -21.30 -29.88
N GLN A 34 -5.79 -20.08 -29.35
CA GLN A 34 -6.35 -19.85 -28.02
C GLN A 34 -7.88 -19.84 -28.17
N THR A 35 -8.52 -20.99 -27.95
CA THR A 35 -9.84 -20.93 -27.32
C THR A 35 -9.61 -20.28 -25.96
N ASP A 36 -9.97 -19.01 -25.87
CA ASP A 36 -9.95 -18.18 -24.66
C ASP A 36 -10.68 -18.93 -23.53
N PHE A 37 -9.97 -19.77 -22.79
CA PHE A 37 -10.53 -20.60 -21.73
C PHE A 37 -10.83 -19.70 -20.53
N MET A 38 -12.02 -19.10 -20.52
CA MET A 38 -12.45 -18.21 -19.45
C MET A 38 -12.76 -19.00 -18.19
N VAL A 39 -11.86 -18.93 -17.22
CA VAL A 39 -12.08 -19.51 -15.91
C VAL A 39 -12.96 -18.56 -15.10
N GLY A 40 -14.21 -18.96 -14.86
CA GLY A 40 -15.16 -18.25 -14.02
C GLY A 40 -15.03 -18.61 -12.53
N ILE A 41 -14.94 -17.60 -11.67
CA ILE A 41 -14.98 -17.74 -10.20
C ILE A 41 -16.09 -16.87 -9.64
N SER A 42 -17.10 -17.52 -9.08
CA SER A 42 -18.19 -16.88 -8.36
C SER A 42 -17.80 -16.61 -6.91
N THR A 43 -17.97 -15.38 -6.46
CA THR A 43 -17.81 -14.98 -5.05
C THR A 43 -19.18 -14.64 -4.45
N ASN A 44 -19.32 -14.70 -3.13
CA ASN A 44 -20.63 -14.68 -2.44
C ASN A 44 -21.48 -13.42 -2.68
N ASP A 45 -20.90 -12.30 -3.13
CA ASP A 45 -21.59 -11.03 -3.34
C ASP A 45 -22.12 -10.86 -4.79
N SER A 46 -22.48 -11.95 -5.47
CA SER A 46 -22.93 -11.93 -6.88
C SER A 46 -21.89 -11.41 -7.88
N ILE A 47 -20.61 -11.43 -7.49
CA ILE A 47 -19.48 -11.01 -8.32
C ILE A 47 -18.85 -12.25 -8.95
N VAL A 48 -18.75 -12.25 -10.28
CA VAL A 48 -18.09 -13.32 -11.03
C VAL A 48 -16.85 -12.75 -11.71
N LEU A 49 -15.70 -13.38 -11.48
CA LEU A 49 -14.46 -13.06 -12.16
C LEU A 49 -14.23 -14.05 -13.30
N TYR A 50 -14.07 -13.55 -14.51
CA TYR A 50 -13.63 -14.31 -15.67
C TYR A 50 -12.21 -13.90 -16.01
N PHE A 51 -11.32 -14.86 -16.19
CA PHE A 51 -9.94 -14.54 -16.52
C PHE A 51 -9.34 -15.55 -17.49
N ASN A 52 -8.46 -15.05 -18.34
CA ASN A 52 -7.62 -15.82 -19.28
C ASN A 52 -6.14 -15.55 -18.98
N GLU A 53 -5.26 -15.91 -19.92
CA GLU A 53 -3.86 -15.52 -19.84
C GLU A 53 -3.64 -14.00 -19.90
N LYS A 54 -4.47 -13.28 -20.67
CA LYS A 54 -4.22 -11.86 -21.04
C LYS A 54 -5.21 -10.85 -20.46
N VAL A 55 -6.42 -11.28 -20.14
CA VAL A 55 -7.55 -10.39 -19.80
C VAL A 55 -8.23 -10.87 -18.53
N LEU A 56 -8.66 -9.91 -17.70
CA LEU A 56 -9.52 -10.12 -16.55
C LEU A 56 -10.82 -9.31 -16.74
N GLU A 57 -11.94 -9.99 -16.56
CA GLU A 57 -13.29 -9.47 -16.67
C GLU A 57 -14.03 -9.69 -15.35
N ILE A 58 -14.67 -8.63 -14.86
CA ILE A 58 -15.40 -8.62 -13.60
C ILE A 58 -16.86 -8.36 -13.91
N GLU A 59 -17.74 -9.28 -13.54
CA GLU A 59 -19.18 -9.12 -13.64
C GLU A 59 -19.81 -8.99 -12.26
N GLN A 60 -20.83 -8.14 -12.15
CA GLN A 60 -21.70 -8.06 -10.97
C GLN A 60 -23.15 -8.14 -11.42
N HIS A 61 -23.93 -9.07 -10.86
CA HIS A 61 -25.35 -9.26 -11.20
C HIS A 61 -25.62 -9.40 -12.72
N GLY A 62 -24.71 -10.07 -13.45
CA GLY A 62 -24.84 -10.29 -14.90
C GLY A 62 -24.53 -9.07 -15.78
N LYS A 63 -23.93 -8.01 -15.22
CA LYS A 63 -23.41 -6.87 -15.98
C LYS A 63 -21.87 -6.85 -15.91
N SER A 64 -21.23 -6.78 -17.07
CA SER A 64 -19.78 -6.57 -17.17
C SER A 64 -19.43 -5.19 -16.62
N LEU A 65 -18.65 -5.19 -15.54
CA LEU A 65 -18.24 -3.99 -14.80
C LEU A 65 -16.94 -3.44 -15.38
N VAL A 66 -15.97 -4.33 -15.61
CA VAL A 66 -14.66 -4.00 -16.19
C VAL A 66 -14.14 -5.21 -16.94
N LYS A 67 -13.61 -4.99 -18.14
CA LYS A 67 -12.84 -5.95 -18.92
C LYS A 67 -11.58 -5.28 -19.41
N ASP A 68 -10.44 -5.68 -18.88
CA ASP A 68 -9.16 -5.04 -19.21
C ASP A 68 -7.99 -6.02 -19.10
N SER A 69 -6.83 -5.62 -19.58
CA SER A 69 -5.58 -6.38 -19.41
C SER A 69 -5.14 -6.40 -17.94
N PHE A 70 -4.55 -7.51 -17.47
CA PHE A 70 -4.07 -7.65 -16.08
C PHE A 70 -3.16 -6.52 -15.59
N SER A 71 -2.34 -5.95 -16.48
CA SER A 71 -1.42 -4.85 -16.17
C SER A 71 -2.12 -3.57 -15.68
N LYS A 72 -3.41 -3.39 -15.99
CA LYS A 72 -4.21 -2.25 -15.55
C LYS A 72 -4.88 -2.46 -14.19
N PHE A 73 -4.98 -3.71 -13.74
CA PHE A 73 -5.54 -4.03 -12.43
C PHE A 73 -4.47 -3.93 -11.35
N ARG A 74 -4.87 -3.43 -10.18
CA ARG A 74 -4.06 -3.44 -8.96
C ARG A 74 -4.70 -4.40 -7.96
N LEU A 75 -3.92 -5.39 -7.55
CA LEU A 75 -4.32 -6.37 -6.55
C LEU A 75 -3.54 -6.15 -5.27
N ILE A 76 -4.25 -6.21 -4.15
CA ILE A 76 -3.68 -6.16 -2.82
C ILE A 76 -4.09 -7.44 -2.08
N ASP A 77 -3.09 -8.25 -1.75
CA ASP A 77 -3.27 -9.47 -0.96
C ASP A 77 -3.49 -9.07 0.50
N VAL A 78 -4.69 -9.32 1.02
CA VAL A 78 -5.01 -9.16 2.43
C VAL A 78 -4.90 -10.54 3.07
N VAL A 79 -3.67 -10.96 3.33
CA VAL A 79 -3.40 -12.17 4.11
C VAL A 79 -3.85 -11.91 5.55
N LYS A 80 -5.07 -12.31 5.89
CA LYS A 80 -5.46 -12.51 7.28
C LYS A 80 -5.28 -13.99 7.55
N ASN A 81 -4.46 -14.33 8.55
CA ASN A 81 -3.93 -15.65 8.94
C ASN A 81 -4.93 -16.84 9.02
N SER A 82 -6.20 -16.68 8.64
CA SER A 82 -7.21 -17.74 8.58
C SER A 82 -8.13 -17.72 7.35
N ARG A 83 -8.18 -16.64 6.54
CA ARG A 83 -8.97 -16.57 5.29
C ARG A 83 -8.29 -15.65 4.27
N PRO A 84 -7.93 -16.15 3.08
CA PRO A 84 -7.32 -15.33 2.05
C PRO A 84 -8.35 -14.34 1.48
N ALA A 85 -8.10 -13.04 1.67
CA ALA A 85 -8.92 -11.98 1.10
C ALA A 85 -8.09 -11.15 0.13
N PHE A 86 -8.68 -10.71 -0.98
CA PHE A 86 -8.00 -9.89 -1.99
C PHE A 86 -8.81 -8.65 -2.27
N ILE A 87 -8.12 -7.53 -2.47
CA ILE A 87 -8.72 -6.29 -2.92
C ILE A 87 -8.33 -6.08 -4.37
N ILE A 88 -9.33 -5.98 -5.24
CA ILE A 88 -9.16 -5.65 -6.67
C ILE A 88 -9.52 -4.20 -6.89
N SER A 89 -8.60 -3.44 -7.48
CA SER A 89 -8.80 -2.05 -7.87
C SER A 89 -8.44 -1.83 -9.34
N HIS A 90 -9.21 -0.96 -10.00
CA HIS A 90 -9.03 -0.58 -11.39
C HIS A 90 -9.50 0.87 -11.56
N ASN A 91 -8.95 1.60 -12.54
CA ASN A 91 -9.27 3.02 -12.75
C ASN A 91 -10.75 3.24 -13.11
N SER A 92 -11.38 2.27 -13.78
CA SER A 92 -12.80 2.31 -14.13
C SER A 92 -13.73 1.86 -13.00
N LEU A 93 -13.20 1.40 -11.87
CA LEU A 93 -13.99 1.04 -10.68
C LEU A 93 -14.11 2.25 -9.75
N ILE A 94 -15.34 2.64 -9.44
CA ILE A 94 -15.65 3.71 -8.47
C ILE A 94 -15.19 3.29 -7.05
N LYS A 95 -15.25 1.98 -6.75
CA LYS A 95 -14.84 1.41 -5.45
C LYS A 95 -14.05 0.11 -5.69
N PRO A 96 -13.00 -0.15 -4.89
CA PRO A 96 -12.29 -1.41 -4.96
C PRO A 96 -13.18 -2.56 -4.46
N ILE A 97 -13.01 -3.74 -5.06
CA ILE A 97 -13.81 -4.93 -4.75
C ILE A 97 -13.02 -5.77 -3.75
N LEU A 98 -13.64 -6.04 -2.60
CA LEU A 98 -13.09 -6.92 -1.57
C LEU A 98 -13.67 -8.33 -1.75
N ILE A 99 -12.79 -9.30 -1.99
CA ILE A 99 -13.17 -10.71 -2.09
C ILE A 99 -12.74 -11.41 -0.80
N THR A 100 -13.71 -11.94 -0.05
CA THR A 100 -13.47 -12.56 1.26
C THR A 100 -13.80 -14.05 1.33
N LYS A 101 -14.54 -14.57 0.35
CA LYS A 101 -15.00 -15.96 0.29
C LYS A 101 -14.86 -16.50 -1.12
N TRP A 102 -14.35 -17.72 -1.20
CA TRP A 102 -14.03 -18.41 -2.44
C TRP A 102 -14.79 -19.73 -2.48
N SER A 103 -15.51 -20.00 -3.57
CA SER A 103 -16.29 -21.25 -3.72
C SER A 103 -15.41 -22.46 -4.00
N ASN A 104 -14.23 -22.28 -4.61
CA ASN A 104 -13.33 -23.36 -4.99
C ASN A 104 -11.86 -22.99 -4.73
N ALA A 105 -11.19 -23.74 -3.85
CA ALA A 105 -9.82 -23.49 -3.42
C ALA A 105 -8.78 -23.79 -4.53
N GLU A 106 -9.06 -24.73 -5.44
CA GLU A 106 -8.13 -25.08 -6.53
C GLU A 106 -8.04 -23.97 -7.58
N LYS A 107 -9.19 -23.40 -7.96
CA LYS A 107 -9.27 -22.25 -8.87
C LYS A 107 -8.63 -21.01 -8.27
N PHE A 108 -8.65 -20.90 -6.95
CA PHE A 108 -7.99 -19.83 -6.21
C PHE A 108 -6.46 -19.92 -6.31
N SER A 109 -5.87 -21.11 -6.14
CA SER A 109 -4.43 -21.31 -6.32
C SER A 109 -3.99 -21.04 -7.77
N GLN A 110 -4.80 -21.41 -8.76
CA GLN A 110 -4.55 -21.10 -10.17
C GLN A 110 -4.56 -19.59 -10.44
N LEU A 111 -5.55 -18.88 -9.90
CA LEU A 111 -5.58 -17.42 -9.95
C LEU A 111 -4.35 -16.83 -9.29
N GLN A 112 -4.03 -17.25 -8.06
CA GLN A 112 -2.90 -16.71 -7.31
C GLN A 112 -1.60 -16.85 -8.10
N ALA A 113 -1.33 -18.02 -8.69
CA ALA A 113 -0.16 -18.25 -9.53
C ALA A 113 -0.13 -17.35 -10.79
N HIS A 114 -1.32 -17.04 -11.36
CA HIS A 114 -1.43 -16.19 -12.54
C HIS A 114 -1.29 -14.71 -12.21
N LEU A 115 -1.86 -14.28 -11.08
CA LEU A 115 -1.75 -12.95 -10.52
C LEU A 115 -0.32 -12.63 -10.12
N GLU A 116 0.40 -13.60 -9.55
CA GLU A 116 1.82 -13.47 -9.21
C GLU A 116 2.73 -13.22 -10.41
N LYS A 117 2.37 -13.75 -11.59
CA LYS A 117 3.15 -13.59 -12.82
C LYS A 117 2.82 -12.30 -13.58
N ASN A 118 1.56 -11.86 -13.56
CA ASN A 118 1.06 -10.87 -14.52
C ASN A 118 0.56 -9.56 -13.90
N VAL A 119 0.30 -9.51 -12.59
CA VAL A 119 -0.19 -8.29 -11.95
C VAL A 119 0.95 -7.57 -11.27
N VAL A 120 1.00 -6.25 -11.45
CA VAL A 120 1.83 -5.36 -10.65
C VAL A 120 1.30 -5.47 -9.23
N LYS A 121 1.93 -6.31 -8.40
CA LYS A 121 1.73 -6.27 -6.95
C LYS A 121 1.97 -4.82 -6.58
N ALA A 122 0.89 -4.12 -6.24
CA ALA A 122 1.03 -2.96 -5.39
C ALA A 122 1.57 -3.61 -4.12
N SER A 123 2.89 -3.61 -3.97
CA SER A 123 3.44 -3.78 -2.66
C SER A 123 2.66 -2.77 -1.83
N VAL A 124 1.82 -3.28 -0.94
CA VAL A 124 1.98 -2.81 0.42
C VAL A 124 3.45 -3.10 0.64
N SER A 125 4.29 -2.12 0.30
CA SER A 125 5.52 -1.97 1.00
C SER A 125 5.02 -2.05 2.43
N SER A 126 5.24 -3.20 3.07
CA SER A 126 6.46 -3.32 3.84
C SER A 126 7.36 -2.13 3.52
N ILE A 127 6.97 -0.96 4.03
CA ILE A 127 7.90 -0.04 4.62
C ILE A 127 8.34 -0.76 5.90
N GLU A 128 8.96 -1.94 5.71
CA GLU A 128 10.24 -2.28 6.29
C GLU A 128 11.27 -1.33 5.66
N LYS A 129 11.06 -0.02 5.81
CA LYS A 129 12.23 0.79 6.06
C LYS A 129 12.68 0.32 7.43
N LYS A 130 13.86 -0.26 7.51
CA LYS A 130 14.66 -0.18 8.74
C LYS A 130 14.94 1.31 9.01
N THR A 131 13.92 2.07 9.36
CA THR A 131 14.03 3.44 9.85
C THR A 131 14.30 3.34 11.34
N LYS A 132 15.56 3.64 11.70
CA LYS A 132 16.05 4.08 13.01
C LYS A 132 15.08 3.84 14.19
N HIS A 133 15.38 2.81 14.99
CA HIS A 133 14.86 2.56 16.34
C HIS A 133 13.33 2.54 16.45
N GLN A 134 12.71 1.39 16.21
CA GLN A 134 11.32 1.15 16.63
C GLN A 134 11.24 1.30 18.16
N ILE A 135 10.36 2.19 18.64
CA ILE A 135 10.18 2.49 20.05
C ILE A 135 9.11 1.54 20.59
N ASN A 136 9.50 0.65 21.49
CA ASN A 136 8.58 -0.28 22.14
C ASN A 136 8.13 0.24 23.51
N CYS A 137 6.90 -0.10 23.91
CA CYS A 137 6.42 0.26 25.24
C CYS A 137 7.22 -0.48 26.34
N PRO A 138 7.77 0.22 27.35
CA PRO A 138 8.54 -0.43 28.42
C PRO A 138 7.68 -1.30 29.37
N LYS A 139 6.34 -1.23 29.29
CA LYS A 139 5.44 -2.02 30.14
C LYS A 139 4.96 -3.30 29.45
N CYS A 140 4.37 -3.20 28.26
CA CYS A 140 3.79 -4.35 27.54
C CYS A 140 4.62 -4.80 26.33
N LYS A 141 5.71 -4.09 25.98
CA LYS A 141 6.55 -4.32 24.79
C LYS A 141 5.85 -4.19 23.45
N SER A 142 4.60 -3.69 23.44
CA SER A 142 3.86 -3.45 22.22
C SER A 142 4.58 -2.44 21.33
N ILE A 143 4.33 -2.59 20.02
CA ILE A 143 4.85 -1.73 18.96
C ILE A 143 3.88 -0.56 18.72
N ASN A 144 2.62 -0.71 19.13
CA ASN A 144 1.58 0.29 18.90
C ASN A 144 1.64 1.42 19.96
N VAL A 145 2.42 2.45 19.64
CA VAL A 145 2.61 3.66 20.46
C VAL A 145 2.32 4.93 19.65
N GLU A 146 1.56 5.84 20.25
CA GLU A 146 1.17 7.14 19.71
C GLU A 146 2.11 8.25 20.22
N TYR A 147 2.51 9.17 19.35
CA TYR A 147 3.35 10.32 19.70
C TYR A 147 2.50 11.47 20.24
N MET A 148 2.84 11.96 21.43
CA MET A 148 2.12 13.04 22.11
C MET A 148 2.78 14.42 21.99
N GLY A 149 4.00 14.51 21.45
CA GLY A 149 4.73 15.78 21.30
C GLY A 149 6.06 15.82 22.05
N ALA A 150 6.77 16.94 21.88
CA ALA A 150 8.05 17.20 22.54
C ALA A 150 7.86 18.09 23.78
N GLU A 151 8.55 17.76 24.86
CA GLU A 151 8.59 18.52 26.10
C GLU A 151 10.03 18.89 26.45
N VAL A 152 10.27 20.17 26.75
CA VAL A 152 11.59 20.66 27.17
C VAL A 152 11.61 20.74 28.68
N ILE A 153 12.49 19.96 29.32
CA ILE A 153 12.64 19.94 30.77
C ILE A 153 13.94 20.63 31.17
N GLY A 154 13.88 21.54 32.13
CA GLY A 154 15.06 22.18 32.74
C GLY A 154 15.60 23.41 32.01
N ALA A 155 14.90 23.94 31.01
CA ALA A 155 15.29 25.19 30.36
C ALA A 155 15.20 26.37 31.34
N LYS A 156 16.26 27.19 31.41
CA LYS A 156 16.26 28.45 32.16
C LYS A 156 16.33 29.59 31.17
N ALA A 157 15.40 30.53 31.27
CA ALA A 157 15.37 31.72 30.42
C ALA A 157 16.54 32.66 30.71
N ASP A 158 16.92 33.44 29.69
CA ASP A 158 17.87 34.52 29.83
C ASP A 158 17.38 35.56 30.85
N LYS A 159 18.26 35.98 31.74
CA LYS A 159 17.96 37.11 32.63
C LYS A 159 18.32 38.40 31.92
N THR A 160 17.32 39.09 31.38
CA THR A 160 17.48 40.40 30.74
C THR A 160 17.24 41.53 31.74
N LYS A 161 17.96 42.64 31.56
CA LYS A 161 17.64 43.93 32.18
C LYS A 161 17.24 44.88 31.08
N THR A 162 16.06 45.48 31.24
CA THR A 162 15.52 46.48 30.33
C THR A 162 15.70 47.85 30.97
N THR A 163 16.40 48.74 30.28
CA THR A 163 16.52 50.14 30.70
C THR A 163 15.81 51.04 29.70
N THR A 164 14.82 51.76 30.21
CA THR A 164 14.00 52.69 29.43
C THR A 164 14.17 54.09 30.01
N SER A 165 14.75 54.99 29.23
CA SER A 165 14.85 56.41 29.61
C SER A 165 13.77 57.22 28.90
N LEU A 166 13.02 58.02 29.65
CA LEU A 166 12.00 58.92 29.12
C LEU A 166 12.64 60.21 28.56
N ASN A 167 12.09 60.71 27.45
CA ASN A 167 12.52 61.98 26.88
C ASN A 167 11.99 63.15 27.72
N LEU A 168 12.88 63.89 28.36
CA LEU A 168 12.56 65.09 29.14
C LEU A 168 12.54 66.36 28.26
N ASN A 169 12.61 66.23 26.93
CA ASN A 169 12.60 67.36 26.01
C ASN A 169 11.23 68.09 26.04
N PRO A 170 11.17 69.39 26.37
CA PRO A 170 9.92 70.17 26.46
C PRO A 170 9.14 70.26 25.14
N LEU A 171 9.80 70.09 23.99
CA LEU A 171 9.17 70.12 22.67
C LEU A 171 8.58 68.76 22.25
N LYS A 172 8.96 67.68 22.94
CA LYS A 172 8.42 66.31 22.76
C LYS A 172 8.43 65.56 24.11
N PRO A 173 7.65 66.03 25.10
CA PRO A 173 7.67 65.45 26.43
C PRO A 173 7.14 64.01 26.39
N PHE A 174 7.80 63.13 27.16
CA PHE A 174 7.40 61.74 27.39
C PHE A 174 7.51 60.78 26.20
N THR A 175 8.22 61.13 25.13
CA THR A 175 8.54 60.15 24.08
C THR A 175 9.60 59.16 24.57
N LEU A 176 9.53 57.90 24.16
CA LEU A 176 10.57 56.89 24.41
C LEU A 176 11.88 57.34 23.74
N PHE A 177 12.91 57.69 24.53
CA PHE A 177 14.17 58.23 24.00
C PHE A 177 15.19 57.14 23.71
N ASN A 178 15.38 56.21 24.65
CA ASN A 178 16.23 55.04 24.48
C ASN A 178 15.60 53.83 25.18
N HIS A 179 15.54 52.70 24.49
CA HIS A 179 15.19 51.41 25.03
C HIS A 179 16.37 50.47 24.81
N LYS A 180 16.98 50.00 25.90
CA LYS A 180 18.12 49.09 25.82
C LYS A 180 17.79 47.82 26.58
N GLU A 181 17.91 46.70 25.89
CA GLU A 181 17.85 45.38 26.50
C GLU A 181 19.26 44.81 26.57
N LYS A 182 19.67 44.39 27.78
CA LYS A 182 20.95 43.71 27.98
C LYS A 182 20.73 42.39 28.69
N ILE A 183 21.24 41.32 28.07
CA ILE A 183 21.31 40.00 28.70
C ILE A 183 22.35 40.07 29.82
N VAL A 184 21.92 39.85 31.06
CA VAL A 184 22.77 39.92 32.26
C VAL A 184 23.35 38.55 32.61
N LYS A 185 22.57 37.50 32.40
CA LYS A 185 23.02 36.11 32.50
C LYS A 185 22.36 35.30 31.41
N LYS A 186 23.16 34.54 30.67
CA LYS A 186 22.67 33.58 29.69
C LYS A 186 21.95 32.45 30.43
N GLY A 187 20.81 32.08 29.90
CA GLY A 187 20.03 30.92 30.25
C GLY A 187 20.74 29.63 29.82
N SER A 188 20.18 28.51 30.25
CA SER A 188 20.64 27.19 29.86
C SER A 188 19.56 26.50 29.03
N ALA A 189 19.95 25.92 27.90
CA ALA A 189 19.07 25.07 27.12
C ALA A 189 18.61 23.87 27.98
N GLY A 190 17.32 23.53 27.86
CA GLY A 190 16.77 22.32 28.47
C GLY A 190 17.14 21.07 27.69
N ILE A 191 16.75 19.91 28.20
CA ILE A 191 16.85 18.64 27.48
C ILE A 191 15.50 18.40 26.80
N ASP A 192 15.55 18.08 25.50
CA ASP A 192 14.37 17.78 24.70
C ASP A 192 13.97 16.30 24.88
N PHE A 193 12.74 16.07 25.32
CA PHE A 193 12.15 14.74 25.46
C PHE A 193 10.96 14.59 24.52
N ASP A 194 10.85 13.41 23.91
CA ASP A 194 9.68 12.98 23.15
C ASP A 194 8.74 12.19 24.07
N ARG A 195 7.46 12.54 24.06
CA ARG A 195 6.41 11.93 24.89
C ARG A 195 5.57 10.96 24.06
N TRP A 196 5.35 9.76 24.57
CA TRP A 196 4.66 8.67 23.90
C TRP A 196 3.54 8.09 24.77
N ARG A 197 2.47 7.62 24.14
CA ARG A 197 1.38 6.88 24.77
C ARG A 197 1.24 5.52 24.12
N CYS A 198 1.17 4.47 24.94
CA CYS A 198 0.86 3.13 24.44
C CYS A 198 -0.65 2.93 24.29
N GLU A 199 -1.13 2.46 23.14
CA GLU A 199 -2.55 2.18 22.91
C GLU A 199 -3.03 0.89 23.57
N GLU A 200 -2.14 -0.09 23.77
CA GLU A 200 -2.51 -1.39 24.35
C GLU A 200 -2.57 -1.37 25.88
N CYS A 201 -1.69 -0.61 26.55
CA CYS A 201 -1.61 -0.59 28.02
C CYS A 201 -1.87 0.79 28.65
N GLY A 202 -2.10 1.82 27.85
CA GLY A 202 -2.38 3.19 28.29
C GLY A 202 -1.19 3.91 28.95
N LYS A 203 -0.01 3.29 29.05
CA LYS A 203 1.15 3.89 29.73
C LYS A 203 1.74 5.02 28.90
N VAL A 204 1.94 6.16 29.54
CA VAL A 204 2.68 7.31 29.00
C VAL A 204 4.14 7.23 29.44
N PHE A 205 5.08 7.41 28.51
CA PHE A 205 6.51 7.38 28.79
C PHE A 205 7.26 8.38 27.89
N THR A 206 8.48 8.74 28.28
CA THR A 206 9.32 9.70 27.56
C THR A 206 10.62 9.08 27.07
N THR A 207 11.13 9.55 25.95
CA THR A 207 12.44 9.16 25.40
C THR A 207 13.28 10.41 25.13
N ILE A 208 14.58 10.33 25.36
CA ILE A 208 15.49 11.45 25.04
C ILE A 208 15.53 11.60 23.52
N LYS A 209 15.30 12.82 23.04
CA LYS A 209 15.44 13.15 21.62
C LYS A 209 16.94 13.16 21.28
N LYS A 210 17.38 12.19 20.47
CA LYS A 210 18.78 12.10 19.99
C LYS A 210 19.02 13.04 18.83
#